data_AF-A0A2V6CH36-F1
#
_entry.id   AF-A0A2V6CH36-F1
#
_cell.length_a   1.000
_cell.length_b   1.000
_cell.length_c   1.000
_cell.angle_alpha   90.00
_cell.angle_beta   90.00
_cell.angle_gamma   90.00
#
_symmetry.space_group_name_H-M   'P 1'
#
loop_
_entity.id
_entity.type
_entity.pdbx_description
1 polymer ?
#
loop_
_entity_poly.entity_id
_entity_poly.type
_entity_poly.pdbx_seq_one_letter_code
_entity_poly.pdbx_strand_id
1 'polypeptide(L)'
;MARRARAVPSDSSALICFSVIRVFGGHILIEETRMSRPTTESKHLLSHTIAEWACGLKYEDLSREAIQAAKLFWFDSIGCALGGSQQEDAKILLKHYRAMSGGKGNATAFVSGFKTNPVDAAFLNGHMIRAMDYNDIYWKADPC
;
A
#
# COMPACT_ATOMS: atom_id res chain seq x y z
N MET A 1 -16.09 -23.72 -41.03
CA MET A 1 -17.12 -22.78 -40.52
C MET A 1 -18.10 -23.59 -39.68
N ALA A 2 -18.37 -23.36 -38.40
CA ALA A 2 -18.06 -22.27 -37.49
C ALA A 2 -17.82 -22.87 -36.07
N ARG A 3 -16.77 -22.43 -35.38
CA ARG A 3 -16.60 -22.72 -33.94
C ARG A 3 -17.52 -21.78 -33.18
N ARG A 4 -18.56 -22.31 -32.54
CA ARG A 4 -19.31 -21.54 -31.53
C ARG A 4 -18.51 -21.58 -30.23
N ALA A 5 -17.91 -20.45 -29.88
CA ALA A 5 -17.31 -20.25 -28.56
C ALA A 5 -18.40 -20.45 -27.49
N ARG A 6 -18.20 -21.41 -26.58
CA ARG A 6 -19.00 -21.47 -25.36
C ARG A 6 -18.35 -20.51 -24.36
N ALA A 7 -19.14 -19.55 -23.89
CA ALA A 7 -18.74 -18.63 -22.84
C ALA A 7 -18.35 -19.42 -21.58
N VAL A 8 -17.20 -19.09 -21.00
CA VAL A 8 -16.79 -19.56 -19.67
C VAL A 8 -17.62 -18.77 -18.66
N PRO A 9 -18.42 -19.42 -17.78
CA PRO A 9 -19.13 -18.71 -16.73
C PRO A 9 -18.12 -18.18 -15.71
N SER A 10 -18.25 -16.91 -15.34
CA SER A 10 -17.41 -16.20 -14.38
C SER A 10 -17.74 -16.53 -12.92
N ASP A 11 -18.32 -17.70 -12.64
CA ASP A 11 -18.82 -18.05 -11.32
C ASP A 11 -17.85 -19.02 -10.64
N SER A 12 -17.29 -18.61 -9.49
CA SER A 12 -16.23 -19.31 -8.76
C SER A 12 -16.65 -20.66 -8.15
N SER A 13 -17.86 -21.13 -8.41
CA SER A 13 -18.34 -22.46 -8.03
C SER A 13 -17.94 -23.50 -9.08
N ALA A 14 -16.66 -23.89 -9.11
CA ALA A 14 -16.24 -25.05 -9.88
C ALA A 14 -16.87 -26.33 -9.27
N LEU A 15 -17.99 -26.76 -9.87
CA LEU A 15 -18.68 -28.02 -9.60
C LEU A 15 -17.80 -29.17 -10.07
N ILE A 16 -17.39 -30.05 -9.16
CA ILE A 16 -16.78 -31.33 -9.51
C ILE A 16 -17.94 -32.32 -9.68
N CYS A 17 -18.26 -32.69 -10.92
CA CYS A 17 -19.27 -33.71 -11.19
C CYS A 17 -18.57 -35.08 -11.27
N PHE A 18 -18.86 -35.98 -10.33
CA PHE A 18 -18.48 -37.38 -10.44
C PHE A 18 -19.70 -38.18 -10.91
N SER A 19 -19.58 -38.85 -12.05
CA SER A 19 -20.59 -39.80 -12.54
C SER A 19 -20.27 -41.18 -11.97
N VAL A 20 -21.11 -41.71 -11.09
CA VAL A 20 -21.00 -43.11 -10.65
C VAL A 20 -21.85 -43.96 -11.59
N ILE A 21 -21.21 -44.85 -12.36
CA ILE A 21 -21.91 -45.79 -13.24
C ILE A 21 -22.18 -47.07 -12.44
N ARG A 22 -23.46 -47.35 -12.16
CA ARG A 22 -23.89 -48.65 -11.61
C ARG A 22 -24.64 -49.44 -12.68
N VAL A 23 -24.21 -50.68 -12.91
CA VAL A 23 -24.88 -51.62 -13.83
C VAL A 23 -25.62 -52.66 -13.00
N PHE A 24 -26.94 -52.71 -13.13
CA PHE A 24 -27.79 -53.74 -12.52
C PHE A 24 -28.70 -54.33 -13.60
N GLY A 25 -28.64 -55.66 -13.78
CA GLY A 25 -29.60 -56.39 -14.61
C GLY A 25 -29.79 -55.86 -16.04
N GLY A 26 -28.71 -55.43 -16.71
CA GLY A 26 -28.77 -54.95 -18.11
C GLY A 26 -29.17 -53.49 -18.31
N HIS A 27 -29.47 -52.75 -17.24
CA HIS A 27 -29.75 -51.31 -17.30
C HIS A 27 -28.60 -50.50 -16.68
N ILE A 28 -28.21 -49.41 -17.36
CA ILE A 28 -27.22 -48.44 -16.88
C ILE A 28 -27.97 -47.29 -16.21
N LEU A 29 -27.74 -47.08 -14.92
CA LEU A 29 -28.21 -45.88 -14.20
C LEU A 29 -27.03 -44.93 -13.99
N ILE A 30 -27.15 -43.68 -14.44
CA ILE A 30 -26.19 -42.61 -14.17
C ILE A 30 -26.77 -41.76 -13.04
N GLU A 31 -26.14 -41.82 -11.87
CA GLU A 31 -26.51 -41.00 -10.72
C GLU A 31 -25.51 -39.83 -10.61
N GLU A 32 -25.99 -38.59 -10.78
CA GLU A 32 -25.17 -37.38 -10.61
C GLU A 32 -25.27 -36.88 -9.16
N THR A 33 -24.25 -37.16 -8.35
CA THR A 33 -24.14 -36.57 -7.01
C THR A 33 -23.50 -35.19 -7.11
N ARG A 34 -24.31 -34.14 -6.96
CA ARG A 34 -23.83 -32.75 -6.88
C ARG A 34 -23.30 -32.47 -5.47
N MET A 35 -21.99 -32.49 -5.28
CA MET A 35 -21.37 -31.96 -4.06
C MET A 35 -21.06 -30.47 -4.27
N SER A 36 -21.70 -29.60 -3.47
CA SER A 36 -21.27 -28.21 -3.33
C SER A 36 -19.93 -28.18 -2.59
N ARG A 37 -18.96 -27.40 -3.08
CA ARG A 37 -17.76 -27.11 -2.29
C ARG A 37 -18.21 -26.34 -1.04
N PRO A 38 -17.75 -26.72 0.16
CA PRO A 38 -17.97 -25.87 1.34
C PRO A 38 -17.32 -24.52 1.05
N THR A 39 -18.13 -23.46 1.07
CA THR A 39 -17.64 -22.08 1.00
C THR A 39 -16.84 -21.82 2.26
N THR A 40 -15.52 -21.78 2.15
CA THR A 40 -14.66 -21.32 3.24
C THR A 40 -15.04 -19.87 3.53
N GLU A 41 -15.61 -19.59 4.70
CA GLU A 41 -15.73 -18.22 5.18
C GLU A 41 -14.32 -17.62 5.27
N SER A 42 -14.05 -16.65 4.41
CA SER A 42 -12.84 -15.85 4.46
C SER A 42 -12.91 -14.96 5.70
N LYS A 43 -12.07 -15.25 6.70
CA LYS A 43 -11.88 -14.31 7.82
C LYS A 43 -11.33 -13.00 7.27
N HIS A 44 -12.04 -11.90 7.51
CA HIS A 44 -11.51 -10.57 7.22
C HIS A 44 -10.25 -10.34 8.04
N LEU A 45 -9.11 -10.24 7.37
CA LEU A 45 -7.85 -9.95 8.04
C LEU A 45 -7.86 -8.48 8.47
N LEU A 46 -7.34 -8.19 9.66
CA LEU A 46 -7.21 -6.80 10.12
C LEU A 46 -6.43 -5.94 9.12
N SER A 47 -5.38 -6.50 8.51
CA SER A 47 -4.62 -5.84 7.44
C SER A 47 -5.47 -5.52 6.22
N HIS A 48 -6.41 -6.40 5.85
CA HIS A 48 -7.35 -6.14 4.76
C HIS A 48 -8.29 -4.99 5.10
N THR A 49 -8.86 -4.97 6.31
CA THR A 49 -9.73 -3.89 6.78
C THR A 49 -9.02 -2.53 6.80
N ILE A 50 -7.76 -2.48 7.28
CA ILE A 50 -6.99 -1.23 7.30
C ILE A 50 -6.64 -0.77 5.89
N ALA A 51 -6.25 -1.70 5.00
CA ALA A 51 -5.93 -1.38 3.61
C ALA A 51 -7.16 -0.86 2.84
N GLU A 52 -8.32 -1.50 3.03
CA GLU A 52 -9.59 -1.07 2.44
C GLU A 52 -9.98 0.34 2.91
N TRP A 53 -9.88 0.59 4.22
CA TRP A 53 -10.11 1.93 4.77
C TRP A 53 -9.15 2.98 4.19
N ALA A 54 -7.84 2.68 4.15
CA ALA A 54 -6.83 3.62 3.66
C ALA A 54 -6.99 3.93 2.16
N CYS A 55 -7.33 2.94 1.34
CA CYS A 55 -7.58 3.11 -0.10
C CYS A 55 -8.89 3.83 -0.40
N GLY A 56 -9.89 3.72 0.49
CA GLY A 56 -11.21 4.33 0.32
C GLY A 56 -11.35 5.75 0.88
N LEU A 57 -10.42 6.18 1.73
CA LEU A 57 -10.46 7.47 2.42
C LEU A 57 -10.40 8.65 1.43
N LYS A 58 -11.33 9.59 1.57
CA LYS A 58 -11.38 10.84 0.80
C LYS A 58 -11.16 12.05 1.71
N TYR A 59 -10.86 13.19 1.09
CA TYR A 59 -10.63 14.42 1.83
C TYR A 59 -11.89 14.86 2.60
N GLU A 60 -13.08 14.62 2.05
CA GLU A 60 -14.36 14.97 2.66
C GLU A 60 -14.67 14.14 3.92
N ASP A 61 -14.01 13.00 4.10
CA ASP A 61 -14.15 12.15 5.28
C ASP A 61 -13.33 12.67 6.48
N LEU A 62 -12.44 13.65 6.26
CA LEU A 62 -11.56 14.19 7.29
C LEU A 62 -12.27 15.28 8.12
N SER A 63 -12.13 15.21 9.44
CA SER A 63 -12.62 16.28 10.32
C SER A 63 -11.78 17.55 10.16
N ARG A 64 -12.37 18.71 10.50
CA ARG A 64 -11.66 19.99 10.44
C ARG A 64 -10.44 20.00 11.38
N GLU A 65 -10.57 19.35 12.53
CA GLU A 65 -9.53 19.23 13.55
C GLU A 65 -8.36 18.38 13.02
N ALA A 66 -8.65 17.26 12.34
CA ALA A 66 -7.63 16.41 11.73
C ALA A 66 -6.85 17.17 10.64
N ILE A 67 -7.55 17.91 9.78
CA ILE A 67 -6.92 18.76 8.75
C ILE A 67 -6.05 19.84 9.40
N GLN A 68 -6.54 20.49 10.47
CA GLN A 68 -5.80 21.54 11.16
C GLN A 68 -4.54 20.97 11.83
N ALA A 69 -4.64 19.83 12.51
CA ALA A 69 -3.49 19.15 13.12
C ALA A 69 -2.46 18.75 12.06
N ALA A 70 -2.88 18.15 10.94
CA ALA A 70 -1.99 17.77 9.84
C ALA A 70 -1.21 18.97 9.30
N LYS A 71 -1.85 20.14 9.15
CA LYS A 71 -1.15 21.38 8.74
C LYS A 71 -0.10 21.82 9.74
N LEU A 72 -0.40 21.75 11.04
CA LEU A 72 0.53 22.12 12.11
C LEU A 72 1.76 21.21 12.12
N PHE A 73 1.55 19.89 12.02
CA PHE A 73 2.66 18.92 11.91
C PHE A 73 3.51 19.16 10.66
N TRP A 74 2.88 19.55 9.55
CA TRP A 74 3.62 19.90 8.34
C TRP A 74 4.51 21.14 8.52
N PHE A 75 4.00 22.19 9.19
CA PHE A 75 4.80 23.38 9.48
C PHE A 75 5.96 23.08 10.43
N ASP A 76 5.72 22.28 11.47
CA ASP A 76 6.75 21.80 12.41
C ASP A 76 7.85 21.02 11.67
N SER A 77 7.45 20.03 10.86
CA SER A 77 8.38 19.22 10.07
C SER A 77 9.27 20.06 9.16
N ILE A 78 8.73 21.06 8.44
CA ILE A 78 9.56 21.95 7.62
C ILE A 78 10.50 22.78 8.50
N GLY A 79 10.02 23.30 9.64
CA GLY A 79 10.84 24.06 10.57
C GLY A 79 12.03 23.25 11.07
N CYS A 80 11.79 21.99 11.43
CA CYS A 80 12.83 21.05 11.82
C CYS A 80 13.78 20.74 10.66
N ALA A 81 13.26 20.51 9.45
CA ALA A 81 14.09 20.29 8.27
C ALA A 81 15.00 21.48 7.96
N LEU A 82 14.54 22.71 8.15
CA LEU A 82 15.35 23.92 7.98
C LEU A 82 16.55 23.92 8.93
N GLY A 83 16.32 23.66 10.22
CA GLY A 83 17.42 23.59 11.19
C GLY A 83 18.31 22.35 10.99
N GLY A 84 17.71 21.20 10.71
CA GLY A 84 18.41 19.93 10.53
C GLY A 84 19.26 19.87 9.26
N SER A 85 18.88 20.61 8.21
CA SER A 85 19.69 20.75 6.99
C SER A 85 21.08 21.34 7.23
N GLN A 86 21.26 22.04 8.37
CA GLN A 86 22.52 22.68 8.74
C GLN A 86 23.47 21.73 9.48
N GLN A 87 22.98 20.56 9.91
CA GLN A 87 23.78 19.54 10.57
C GLN A 87 24.80 18.92 9.62
N GLU A 88 25.92 18.44 10.17
CA GLU A 88 27.03 17.93 9.36
C GLU A 88 26.65 16.66 8.61
N ASP A 89 25.86 15.79 9.23
CA ASP A 89 25.34 14.57 8.63
C ASP A 89 24.45 14.84 7.40
N ALA A 90 23.59 15.86 7.45
CA ALA A 90 22.76 16.28 6.33
C ALA A 90 23.62 16.77 5.14
N LYS A 91 24.71 17.50 5.42
CA LYS A 91 25.66 17.94 4.38
C LYS A 91 26.41 16.77 3.75
N ILE A 92 26.83 15.80 4.56
CA ILE A 92 27.49 14.58 4.10
C ILE A 92 26.55 13.78 3.19
N LEU A 93 25.31 13.56 3.63
CA LEU A 93 24.30 12.85 2.83
C LEU A 93 24.05 13.57 1.51
N LEU A 94 23.83 14.88 1.53
CA LEU A 94 23.59 15.65 0.32
C LEU A 94 24.77 15.57 -0.66
N LYS A 95 26.01 15.64 -0.17
CA LYS A 95 27.22 15.46 -0.99
C LYS A 95 27.28 14.06 -1.60
N HIS A 96 26.98 13.03 -0.82
CA HIS A 96 26.96 11.64 -1.27
C HIS A 96 25.94 11.43 -2.40
N TYR A 97 24.69 11.85 -2.21
CA TYR A 97 23.63 11.67 -3.21
C TYR A 97 23.84 12.52 -4.46
N ARG A 98 24.43 13.72 -4.34
CA ARG A 98 24.85 14.50 -5.51
C ARG A 98 25.89 13.76 -6.35
N ALA A 99 26.84 13.08 -5.71
CA ALA A 99 27.86 12.30 -6.39
C ALA A 99 27.29 11.02 -7.05
N MET A 100 26.29 10.38 -6.42
CA MET A 100 25.68 9.16 -6.97
C MET A 100 24.72 9.42 -8.15
N SER A 101 23.78 10.36 -8.00
CA SER A 101 22.68 10.51 -8.98
C SER A 101 22.90 11.66 -9.98
N GLY A 102 23.83 12.57 -9.72
CA GLY A 102 24.07 13.75 -10.56
C GLY A 102 22.89 14.72 -10.66
N GLY A 103 21.86 14.57 -9.82
CA GLY A 103 20.74 15.53 -9.73
C GLY A 103 19.63 15.37 -10.76
N LYS A 104 19.34 14.14 -11.18
CA LYS A 104 18.27 13.85 -12.15
C LYS A 104 17.07 13.22 -11.45
N GLY A 105 15.96 13.94 -11.34
CA GLY A 105 14.71 13.42 -10.82
C GLY A 105 13.64 14.48 -10.59
N ASN A 106 12.44 14.02 -10.24
CA ASN A 106 11.26 14.88 -10.11
C ASN A 106 10.94 15.23 -8.64
N ALA A 107 11.58 14.58 -7.66
CA ALA A 107 11.41 14.87 -6.25
C ALA A 107 12.51 15.81 -5.75
N THR A 108 12.19 16.65 -4.77
CA THR A 108 13.09 17.71 -4.28
C THR A 108 13.46 17.45 -2.83
N ALA A 109 14.76 17.47 -2.54
CA ALA A 109 15.28 17.50 -1.19
C ALA A 109 15.06 18.91 -0.59
N PHE A 110 14.54 18.96 0.63
CA PHE A 110 14.26 20.21 1.34
C PHE A 110 15.52 21.08 1.46
N VAL A 111 15.28 22.39 1.55
CA VAL A 111 16.28 23.46 1.72
C VAL A 111 17.26 23.63 0.56
N SER A 112 17.97 22.58 0.17
CA SER A 112 19.01 22.60 -0.85
C SER A 112 18.50 22.76 -2.29
N GLY A 113 17.22 22.46 -2.54
CA GLY A 113 16.63 22.44 -3.88
C GLY A 113 17.17 21.32 -4.79
N PHE A 114 18.00 20.42 -4.26
CA PHE A 114 18.53 19.29 -5.00
C PHE A 114 17.40 18.35 -5.44
N LYS A 115 17.42 17.92 -6.70
CA LYS A 115 16.40 17.03 -7.26
C LYS A 115 16.95 15.64 -7.50
N THR A 116 16.21 14.61 -7.11
CA THR A 116 16.58 13.19 -7.27
C THR A 116 15.32 12.32 -7.35
N ASN A 117 15.48 11.00 -7.36
CA ASN A 117 14.35 10.08 -7.32
C ASN A 117 13.57 10.19 -5.98
N PRO A 118 12.30 9.78 -5.93
CA PRO A 118 11.46 9.95 -4.75
C PRO A 118 11.98 9.25 -3.49
N VAL A 119 12.66 8.11 -3.63
CA VAL A 119 13.17 7.33 -2.48
C VAL A 119 14.30 8.10 -1.78
N ASP A 120 15.27 8.57 -2.56
CA ASP A 120 16.40 9.34 -2.01
C ASP A 120 15.95 10.69 -1.45
N ALA A 121 15.01 11.37 -2.13
CA ALA A 121 14.48 12.64 -1.65
C ALA A 121 13.72 12.47 -0.33
N ALA A 122 12.91 11.40 -0.21
CA ALA A 122 12.22 11.09 1.03
C ALA A 122 13.19 10.80 2.18
N PHE A 123 14.25 10.03 1.92
CA PHE A 123 15.28 9.74 2.91
C PHE A 123 16.02 11.01 3.37
N LEU A 124 16.47 11.85 2.43
CA LEU A 124 17.12 13.12 2.74
C LEU A 124 16.21 14.04 3.57
N ASN A 125 14.93 14.13 3.19
CA ASN A 125 13.95 14.96 3.88
C ASN A 125 13.68 14.46 5.30
N GLY A 126 13.44 13.15 5.45
CA GLY A 126 13.23 12.53 6.77
C GLY A 126 14.43 12.71 7.68
N HIS A 127 15.66 12.54 7.16
CA HIS A 127 16.88 12.81 7.90
C HIS A 127 16.92 14.25 8.41
N MET A 128 16.71 15.22 7.52
CA MET A 128 16.73 16.64 7.91
C MET A 128 15.65 16.99 8.94
N ILE A 129 14.44 16.42 8.85
CA ILE A 129 13.38 16.63 9.84
C ILE A 129 13.83 16.15 11.23
N ARG A 130 14.53 15.01 11.30
CA ARG A 130 14.83 14.33 12.57
C ARG A 130 16.24 14.55 13.10
N ALA A 131 17.12 15.23 12.36
CA ALA A 131 18.54 15.36 12.69
C ALA A 131 18.82 16.00 14.06
N MET A 132 17.92 16.85 14.57
CA MET A 132 18.10 17.59 15.83
C MET A 132 17.17 17.14 16.96
N ASP A 133 16.30 16.16 16.70
CA ASP A 133 15.28 15.70 17.67
C ASP A 133 14.34 16.82 18.17
N TYR A 134 13.98 17.75 17.26
CA TYR A 134 13.09 18.89 17.53
C TYR A 134 11.69 18.72 16.95
N ASN A 135 11.44 17.63 16.24
CA ASN A 135 10.13 17.34 15.66
C ASN A 135 9.08 17.08 16.75
N ASP A 136 7.82 17.20 16.34
CA ASP A 136 6.67 16.81 17.13
C ASP A 136 6.80 15.40 17.74
N ILE A 137 6.34 15.28 18.99
CA ILE A 137 6.37 14.01 19.73
C ILE A 137 4.98 13.38 19.77
N TYR A 138 4.92 12.08 19.52
CA TYR A 138 3.77 11.27 19.89
C TYR A 138 4.15 10.41 21.10
N TRP A 139 3.41 10.59 22.20
CA TRP A 139 3.75 10.13 23.56
C TRP A 139 4.00 8.62 23.73
N LYS A 140 3.73 7.80 22.71
CA LYS A 140 4.08 6.37 22.70
C LYS A 140 5.31 6.01 21.87
N ALA A 141 5.51 6.69 20.75
CA ALA A 141 6.56 6.44 19.77
C ALA A 141 6.50 7.57 18.74
N ASP A 142 7.64 7.97 18.20
CA ASP A 142 7.66 8.90 17.07
C ASP A 142 6.79 8.37 15.91
N PRO A 143 5.90 9.20 15.34
CA PRO A 143 5.23 8.85 14.10
C PRO A 143 6.31 8.59 13.03
N CYS A 144 6.26 7.41 12.40
CA CYS A 144 7.21 7.01 11.37
C CYS A 144 7.04 7.74 10.04
#